data_AF-A0A659UHK0-F1
#
_entry.id   AF-A0A659UHK0-F1
#
_cell.length_a   1.000
_cell.length_b   1.000
_cell.length_c   1.000
_cell.angle_alpha   90.00
_cell.angle_beta   90.00
_cell.angle_gamma   90.00
#
_symmetry.space_group_name_H-M   'P 1'
#
loop_
_entity.id
_entity.type
_entity.pdbx_description
1 polymer ?
#
loop_
_entity_poly.entity_id
_entity_poly.type
_entity_poly.pdbx_seq_one_letter_code
_entity_poly.pdbx_strand_id
1 'polypeptide(L)'
;GLEALMILRAEKGFIVIGKDTDGTTLPHDLGSEGPRAKRQTEFVGRRSLFTEEASRGDRLQLVGLTVPQGEAPLPTGAHGVKRSDGRLHSQGFVTSSYQSPTLGQ
;
A
#
# COMPACT_ATOMS: atom_id res chain seq x y z
N GLY A 1 -3.68 10.38 21.09
CA GLY A 1 -2.70 9.29 21.35
C GLY A 1 -2.24 8.67 20.04
N LEU A 2 -1.52 7.54 20.09
CA LEU A 2 -0.98 6.86 18.89
C LEU A 2 -2.07 6.47 17.88
N GLU A 3 -3.21 5.96 18.34
CA GLU A 3 -4.33 5.57 17.46
C GLU A 3 -4.84 6.75 16.61
N ALA A 4 -4.97 7.94 17.19
CA ALA A 4 -5.37 9.13 16.44
C ALA A 4 -4.34 9.50 15.37
N LEU A 5 -3.04 9.37 15.67
CA LEU A 5 -1.98 9.57 14.68
C LEU A 5 -2.08 8.56 13.54
N MET A 6 -2.39 7.30 13.84
CA MET A 6 -2.52 6.23 12.85
C MET A 6 -3.68 6.46 11.87
N ILE A 7 -4.77 7.08 12.34
CA ILE A 7 -5.89 7.51 11.50
C ILE A 7 -5.46 8.70 10.62
N LEU A 8 -4.97 9.78 11.23
CA LEU A 8 -4.61 11.01 10.51
C LEU A 8 -3.56 10.78 9.43
N ARG A 9 -2.55 9.96 9.69
CA ARG A 9 -1.53 9.64 8.69
C ARG A 9 -2.12 8.83 7.53
N ALA A 10 -3.06 7.91 7.81
CA ALA A 10 -3.67 7.08 6.80
C ALA A 10 -4.60 7.89 5.88
N GLU A 11 -5.31 8.87 6.43
CA GLU A 11 -6.11 9.83 5.65
C GLU A 11 -5.27 10.61 4.62
N LYS A 12 -3.99 10.83 4.91
CA LYS A 12 -3.05 11.51 3.99
C LYS A 12 -2.27 10.55 3.10
N GLY A 13 -2.47 9.24 3.24
CA GLY A 13 -1.71 8.22 2.51
C GLY A 13 -0.24 8.10 2.97
N PHE A 14 0.09 8.53 4.19
CA PHE A 14 1.42 8.33 4.74
C PHE A 14 1.61 6.91 5.26
N ILE A 15 2.77 6.34 4.97
CA ILE A 15 3.10 4.96 5.30
C ILE A 15 3.64 4.83 6.73
N VAL A 16 3.49 3.64 7.30
CA VAL A 16 4.21 3.18 8.47
C VAL A 16 5.06 1.99 8.07
N ILE A 17 6.39 2.16 8.18
CA ILE A 17 7.34 1.10 7.87
C ILE A 17 7.10 -0.10 8.79
N GLY A 18 7.07 -1.29 8.21
CA GLY A 18 6.75 -2.55 8.89
C GLY A 18 5.25 -2.82 9.05
N LYS A 19 4.37 -1.86 8.74
CA LYS A 19 2.92 -2.06 8.68
C LYS A 19 2.40 -2.03 7.24
N ASP A 20 2.76 -0.98 6.50
CA ASP A 20 2.40 -0.83 5.08
C ASP A 20 3.51 -1.32 4.14
N THR A 21 4.60 -1.87 4.70
CA THR A 21 5.74 -2.43 3.97
C THR A 21 6.15 -3.76 4.59
N ASP A 22 6.50 -4.75 3.78
CA ASP A 22 6.79 -6.13 4.24
C ASP A 22 8.16 -6.68 3.76
N GLY A 23 9.08 -5.80 3.39
CA GLY A 23 10.41 -6.17 2.88
C GLY A 23 10.45 -6.51 1.39
N THR A 24 9.29 -6.71 0.75
CA THR A 24 9.18 -6.84 -0.71
C THR A 24 8.78 -5.54 -1.39
N THR A 25 8.30 -4.57 -0.61
CA THR A 25 7.81 -3.27 -1.06
C THR A 25 8.94 -2.35 -1.55
N LEU A 26 8.78 -1.76 -2.74
CA LEU A 26 9.70 -0.77 -3.29
C LEU A 26 9.12 0.65 -3.19
N PRO A 27 9.93 1.71 -3.22
CA PRO A 27 9.41 3.08 -3.09
C PRO A 27 8.35 3.47 -4.13
N HIS A 28 8.47 2.97 -5.36
CA HIS A 28 7.48 3.25 -6.41
C HIS A 28 6.16 2.49 -6.19
N ASP A 29 6.18 1.34 -5.51
CA ASP A 29 4.96 0.63 -5.08
C ASP A 29 4.12 1.49 -4.12
N LEU A 30 4.75 2.45 -3.43
CA LEU A 30 4.14 3.35 -2.45
C LEU A 30 3.78 4.72 -3.04
N GLY A 31 3.78 4.86 -4.37
CA GLY A 31 3.58 6.15 -5.05
C GLY A 31 4.76 7.13 -4.94
N SER A 32 5.91 6.69 -4.41
CA SER A 32 7.11 7.52 -4.23
C SER A 32 8.13 7.31 -5.36
N GLU A 33 7.71 7.52 -6.60
CA GLU A 33 8.56 7.31 -7.78
C GLU A 33 9.57 8.45 -8.02
N GLY A 34 9.27 9.67 -7.57
CA GLY A 34 10.07 10.86 -7.86
C GLY A 34 11.58 10.70 -7.63
N PRO A 35 12.05 10.25 -6.45
CA PRO A 35 13.47 10.01 -6.20
C PRO A 35 14.09 8.95 -7.11
N ARG A 36 13.35 7.86 -7.44
CA ARG A 36 13.81 6.81 -8.36
C ARG A 36 14.05 7.40 -9.76
N ALA A 37 13.13 8.21 -10.27
CA ALA A 37 13.19 8.77 -11.61
C ALA A 37 14.21 9.92 -11.75
N LYS A 38 14.36 10.76 -10.72
CA LYS A 38 15.14 12.00 -10.81
C LYS A 38 16.57 11.89 -10.31
N ARG A 39 16.86 11.00 -9.35
CA ARG A 39 18.19 10.90 -8.76
C ARG A 39 19.13 10.12 -9.67
N GLN A 40 20.16 10.80 -10.16
CA GLN A 40 21.17 10.21 -11.04
C GLN A 40 22.44 9.76 -10.29
N THR A 41 22.67 10.27 -9.09
CA THR A 41 23.82 9.87 -8.26
C THR A 41 23.63 8.47 -7.67
N GLU A 42 24.74 7.80 -7.38
CA GLU A 42 24.72 6.48 -6.75
C GLU A 42 24.22 6.54 -5.30
N PHE A 43 23.53 5.47 -4.88
CA PHE A 43 23.04 5.27 -3.52
C PHE A 43 22.78 3.79 -3.24
N VAL A 44 22.75 3.44 -1.96
CA VAL A 44 22.46 2.08 -1.51
C VAL A 44 21.09 1.65 -2.00
N GLY A 45 21.02 0.51 -2.69
CA GLY A 45 19.78 -0.04 -3.24
C GLY A 45 19.41 0.45 -4.64
N ARG A 46 20.12 1.45 -5.20
CA ARG A 46 19.82 2.01 -6.54
C ARG A 46 19.66 0.93 -7.61
N ARG A 47 20.67 0.07 -7.76
CA ARG A 47 20.67 -1.02 -8.74
C ARG A 47 19.43 -1.92 -8.64
N SER A 48 18.97 -2.22 -7.42
CA SER A 48 17.82 -3.08 -7.19
C SER A 48 16.49 -2.45 -7.63
N LEU A 49 16.41 -1.12 -7.73
CA LEU A 49 15.20 -0.41 -8.19
C LEU A 49 14.99 -0.47 -9.72
N PHE A 50 15.94 -1.05 -10.47
CA PHE A 50 15.91 -1.12 -11.94
C PHE A 50 16.11 -2.54 -12.47
N THR A 51 15.85 -3.56 -11.63
CA THR A 51 15.79 -4.95 -12.10
C THR A 51 14.49 -5.20 -12.86
N GLU A 52 14.43 -6.33 -13.59
CA GLU A 52 13.21 -6.80 -14.24
C GLU A 52 12.06 -6.97 -13.24
N GLU A 53 12.34 -7.60 -12.10
CA GLU A 53 11.36 -7.80 -11.02
C GLU A 53 10.86 -6.48 -10.42
N ALA A 54 11.72 -5.46 -10.29
CA ALA A 54 11.35 -4.12 -9.84
C ALA A 54 10.64 -3.28 -10.92
N SER A 55 10.55 -3.80 -12.15
CA SER A 55 9.88 -3.16 -13.28
C SER A 55 8.63 -3.92 -13.72
N ARG A 56 8.26 -4.99 -13.00
CA ARG A 56 7.08 -5.80 -13.29
C ARG A 56 5.82 -4.94 -13.14
N GLY A 57 4.93 -5.00 -14.13
CA GLY A 57 3.75 -4.11 -14.20
C GLY A 57 2.61 -4.47 -13.24
N ASP A 58 2.67 -5.64 -12.60
CA ASP A 58 1.64 -6.19 -11.71
C ASP A 58 2.12 -6.29 -10.25
N ARG A 59 3.12 -5.49 -9.86
CA ARG A 59 3.53 -5.36 -8.45
C ARG A 59 2.39 -4.75 -7.63
N LEU A 60 2.26 -5.18 -6.39
CA LEU A 60 1.31 -4.58 -5.45
C LEU A 60 1.61 -3.09 -5.29
N GLN A 61 0.58 -2.26 -5.45
CA GLN A 61 0.65 -0.82 -5.26
C GLN A 61 -0.16 -0.43 -4.02
N LEU A 62 0.34 0.51 -3.23
CA LEU A 62 -0.41 1.08 -2.11
C LEU A 62 -1.50 2.00 -2.65
N VAL A 63 -2.75 1.67 -2.35
CA VAL A 63 -3.93 2.41 -2.78
C VAL A 63 -4.87 2.67 -1.61
N GLY A 64 -5.70 3.71 -1.74
CA GLY A 64 -6.80 3.95 -0.82
C GLY A 64 -7.99 3.04 -1.16
N LEU A 65 -8.64 2.50 -0.14
CA LEU A 65 -9.88 1.73 -0.26
C LEU A 65 -10.99 2.45 0.52
N THR A 66 -12.22 2.34 0.04
CA THR A 66 -13.43 2.78 0.75
C THR A 66 -14.43 1.63 0.73
N VAL A 67 -15.20 1.50 1.81
CA VAL A 67 -16.33 0.56 1.88
C VAL A 67 -17.62 1.32 1.57
N PRO A 68 -18.67 0.62 1.10
CA PRO A 68 -19.98 1.24 0.93
C PRO A 68 -20.48 1.91 2.22
N GLN A 69 -21.26 2.98 2.07
CA GLN A 69 -21.74 3.75 3.21
C GLN A 69 -22.51 2.88 4.21
N GLY A 70 -22.11 2.93 5.48
CA GLY A 70 -22.72 2.17 6.56
C GLY A 70 -22.15 0.76 6.76
N GLU A 71 -21.22 0.32 5.92
CA GLU A 71 -20.47 -0.91 6.15
C GLU A 71 -19.33 -0.71 7.15
N ALA A 72 -18.96 -1.80 7.83
CA ALA A 72 -17.84 -1.77 8.76
C ALA A 72 -16.49 -1.67 8.01
N PRO A 73 -15.46 -1.06 8.62
CA PRO A 73 -14.12 -1.04 8.06
C PRO A 73 -13.59 -2.46 7.80
N LEU A 74 -12.83 -2.63 6.71
CA LEU A 74 -12.22 -3.92 6.37
C LEU A 74 -11.24 -4.37 7.47
N PRO A 75 -11.19 -5.67 7.82
CA PRO A 75 -10.19 -6.15 8.76
C PRO A 75 -8.77 -5.95 8.22
N THR A 76 -7.84 -5.48 9.07
CA THR A 76 -6.42 -5.45 8.71
C THR A 76 -5.93 -6.87 8.43
N GLY A 77 -5.17 -7.06 7.35
CA GLY A 77 -4.71 -8.35 6.84
C GLY A 77 -5.73 -9.06 5.93
N ALA A 78 -6.95 -8.54 5.77
CA ALA A 78 -7.92 -9.11 4.84
C ALA A 78 -7.40 -9.03 3.39
N HIS A 79 -7.62 -10.08 2.61
CA HIS A 79 -7.22 -10.12 1.21
C HIS A 79 -8.38 -9.75 0.28
N GLY A 80 -8.10 -8.91 -0.72
CA GLY A 80 -8.98 -8.77 -1.87
C GLY A 80 -8.84 -10.00 -2.75
N VAL A 81 -9.94 -10.71 -3.05
CA VAL A 81 -9.90 -11.97 -3.80
C VAL A 81 -10.63 -11.85 -5.13
N LYS A 82 -10.02 -12.39 -6.19
CA LYS A 82 -10.63 -12.59 -7.51
C LYS A 82 -10.83 -14.08 -7.75
N ARG A 83 -12.02 -14.47 -8.18
CA ARG A 83 -12.27 -15.84 -8.66
C ARG A 83 -11.97 -15.91 -10.16
N SER A 84 -11.08 -16.82 -10.55
CA SER A 84 -10.75 -17.14 -11.95
C SER A 84 -10.57 -18.64 -12.06
N ASP A 85 -11.10 -19.26 -13.12
CA ASP A 85 -10.88 -20.68 -13.43
C ASP A 85 -11.19 -21.63 -12.24
N GLY A 86 -12.24 -21.31 -11.48
CA GLY A 86 -12.65 -22.07 -10.30
C GLY A 86 -11.75 -21.91 -9.07
N ARG A 87 -10.71 -21.07 -9.13
CA ARG A 87 -9.75 -20.81 -8.05
C ARG A 87 -9.88 -19.39 -7.50
N LEU A 88 -9.48 -19.21 -6.25
CA LEU A 88 -9.39 -17.89 -5.61
C LEU A 88 -7.95 -17.39 -5.69
N HIS A 89 -7.79 -16.15 -6.18
CA HIS A 89 -6.50 -15.47 -6.29
C HIS A 89 -6.54 -14.21 -5.45
N SER A 90 -5.54 -14.00 -4.59
CA SER A 90 -5.41 -12.72 -3.90
C SER A 90 -4.89 -11.64 -4.86
N GLN A 91 -5.44 -10.44 -4.74
CA GLN A 91 -5.03 -9.24 -5.48
C GLN A 91 -4.28 -8.24 -4.59
N GLY A 92 -3.94 -8.63 -3.36
CA GLY A 92 -3.40 -7.74 -2.33
C GLY A 92 -4.13 -7.90 -0.99
N PHE A 93 -3.74 -7.09 -0.02
CA PHE A 93 -4.24 -7.16 1.35
C PHE A 93 -4.36 -5.77 1.99
N VAL A 94 -5.22 -5.66 2.99
CA VAL A 94 -5.46 -4.44 3.76
C VAL A 94 -4.34 -4.25 4.78
N THR A 95 -3.52 -3.21 4.63
CA THR A 95 -2.44 -2.91 5.59
C THR A 95 -2.93 -2.11 6.80
N SER A 96 -3.89 -1.23 6.56
CA SER A 96 -4.40 -0.25 7.51
C SER A 96 -5.87 0.05 7.23
N SER A 97 -6.71 0.06 8.26
CA SER A 97 -8.16 0.28 8.13
C SER A 97 -8.70 0.94 9.38
N TYR A 98 -9.51 1.99 9.20
CA TYR A 98 -9.99 2.85 10.27
C TYR A 98 -11.37 3.42 9.91
N GLN A 99 -12.15 3.75 10.95
CA GLN A 99 -13.29 4.65 10.81
C GLN A 99 -12.76 6.09 10.96
N SER A 100 -12.76 6.87 9.89
CA SER A 100 -12.27 8.26 9.93
C SER A 100 -13.38 9.21 10.37
N PRO A 101 -13.22 9.95 11.49
CA PRO A 101 -14.16 11.00 11.85
C PRO A 101 -14.07 12.22 10.92
N THR A 102 -12.93 12.43 10.26
CA THR A 102 -12.71 13.56 9.35
C THR A 102 -13.32 13.33 7.98
N LEU A 103 -13.29 12.09 7.47
CA LEU A 103 -13.90 11.71 6.21
C LEU A 103 -15.35 11.24 6.36
N GLY A 104 -15.79 10.96 7.59
CA GLY A 104 -17.14 10.47 7.88
C GLY A 104 -17.40 9.04 7.37
N GLN A 105 -16.34 8.28 7.11
CA GLN A 105 -16.36 6.92 6.56
C GLN A 105 -15.16 6.11 7.03
#